data_AF-X1TKK7-F1
#
_entry.id   AF-X1TKK7-F1
#
_cell.length_a   1.000
_cell.length_b   1.000
_cell.length_c   1.000
_cell.angle_alpha   90.00
_cell.angle_beta   90.00
_cell.angle_gamma   90.00
#
_symmetry.space_group_name_H-M   'P 1'
#
loop_
_entity.id
_entity.type
_entity.pdbx_description
1 polymer ?
#
loop_
_entity_poly.entity_id
_entity_poly.type
_entity_poly.pdbx_seq_one_letter_code
_entity_poly.pdbx_strand_id
1 'polypeptide(L)' 'MNQQPSRNEDKQTWLELRLNQDTTINTICQYLITAGVLLPEEQARYKMVLRGYDAITTVKVLLTSWQLKEAHEEA' A
#
# COMPACT_ATOMS: atom_id res chain seq x y z
N MET A 1 -24.87 -41.86 19.48
CA MET A 1 -23.81 -40.83 19.58
C MET A 1 -23.72 -40.15 18.22
N ASN A 2 -24.43 -39.04 18.03
CA ASN A 2 -24.39 -38.26 16.79
C ASN A 2 -23.51 -37.03 17.04
N GLN A 3 -22.23 -37.12 16.69
CA GLN A 3 -21.39 -35.93 16.63
C GLN A 3 -21.71 -35.21 15.32
N GLN A 4 -22.45 -34.11 15.40
CA GLN A 4 -22.50 -33.13 14.32
C GLN A 4 -21.10 -32.51 14.18
N PRO A 5 -20.55 -32.37 12.97
CA PRO A 5 -19.34 -31.57 12.80
C PRO A 5 -19.68 -30.13 13.20
N SER A 6 -18.94 -29.62 14.20
CA SER A 6 -18.97 -28.21 14.57
C SER A 6 -18.65 -27.43 13.32
N ARG A 7 -19.68 -26.79 12.76
CA ARG A 7 -19.58 -25.88 11.63
C ARG A 7 -18.93 -24.62 12.17
N ASN A 8 -17.62 -24.68 12.41
CA ASN A 8 -16.78 -23.51 12.39
C ASN A 8 -16.81 -23.05 10.93
N GLU A 9 -17.86 -22.30 10.60
CA GLU A 9 -17.85 -21.42 9.46
C GLU A 9 -16.68 -20.50 9.72
N ASP A 10 -15.54 -20.85 9.14
CA ASP A 10 -14.35 -20.03 8.98
C ASP A 10 -14.70 -18.81 8.12
N LYS A 11 -15.63 -18.00 8.61
CA LYS A 11 -15.74 -16.58 8.31
C LYS A 11 -14.61 -15.88 9.07
N GLN A 12 -13.38 -16.34 8.86
CA GLN A 12 -12.30 -15.40 8.66
C GLN A 12 -12.69 -14.68 7.38
N THR A 13 -13.55 -13.68 7.55
CA THR A 13 -13.66 -12.55 6.65
C THR A 13 -12.24 -12.03 6.61
N TRP A 14 -11.43 -12.59 5.71
CA TRP A 14 -10.16 -12.02 5.32
C TRP A 14 -10.51 -10.57 5.12
N LEU A 15 -9.96 -9.71 5.98
CA LEU A 15 -9.97 -8.28 5.78
C LEU A 15 -9.34 -8.10 4.41
N GLU A 16 -10.15 -8.15 3.36
CA GLU A 16 -9.72 -7.88 2.00
C GLU A 16 -9.20 -6.47 2.09
N LEU A 17 -7.88 -6.34 2.11
CA LEU A 17 -7.21 -5.06 2.10
C LEU A 17 -7.51 -4.47 0.71
N ARG A 18 -8.69 -3.86 0.58
CA ARG A 18 -9.12 -3.20 -0.64
C ARG A 18 -8.38 -1.89 -0.73
N LEU A 19 -7.14 -1.98 -1.19
CA LEU A 19 -6.37 -0.82 -1.57
C LEU A 19 -7.07 -0.20 -2.76
N ASN A 20 -7.56 1.03 -2.59
CA ASN A 20 -7.87 1.86 -3.73
C ASN A 20 -6.54 2.20 -4.40
N GLN A 21 -6.20 1.45 -5.44
CA GLN A 21 -4.88 1.48 -6.07
C GLN A 21 -4.49 2.89 -6.51
N ASP A 22 -5.41 3.66 -7.12
CA ASP A 22 -5.12 5.02 -7.55
C ASP A 22 -4.88 5.96 -6.35
N THR A 23 -5.66 5.84 -5.27
CA THR A 23 -5.42 6.63 -4.05
C THR A 23 -4.09 6.28 -3.41
N THR A 24 -3.79 4.98 -3.26
CA THR A 24 -2.52 4.52 -2.68
C THR A 24 -1.31 4.98 -3.49
N ILE A 25 -1.40 4.91 -4.82
CA ILE A 25 -0.36 5.38 -5.74
C ILE A 25 -0.15 6.90 -5.58
N ASN A 26 -1.22 7.68 -5.49
CA ASN A 26 -1.12 9.12 -5.26
C ASN A 26 -0.44 9.43 -3.92
N THR A 27 -0.79 8.71 -2.86
CA THR A 27 -0.18 8.85 -1.53
C THR A 27 1.31 8.52 -1.56
N ILE A 28 1.71 7.40 -2.19
CA ILE A 28 3.12 7.03 -2.37
C ILE A 28 3.90 8.16 -3.04
N CYS A 29 3.41 8.66 -4.18
CA CYS A 29 4.06 9.76 -4.89
C CYS A 29 4.21 11.00 -3.99
N GLN A 30 3.18 11.34 -3.23
CA GLN A 30 3.22 12.50 -2.34
C GLN A 30 4.28 12.36 -1.26
N TYR A 31 4.37 11.19 -0.61
CA TYR A 31 5.40 10.93 0.40
C TYR A 31 6.82 11.01 -0.17
N LEU A 32 7.03 10.45 -1.36
CA LEU A 32 8.34 10.51 -2.00
C LEU A 32 8.73 11.93 -2.44
N ILE A 33 7.76 12.74 -2.86
CA ILE A 33 7.99 14.17 -3.17
C ILE A 33 8.34 14.93 -1.90
N THR A 34 7.58 14.75 -0.83
CA THR A 34 7.86 15.37 0.47
C THR A 34 9.23 14.96 1.01
N ALA A 35 9.65 13.71 0.82
CA ALA A 35 10.97 13.23 1.22
C ALA A 35 12.13 13.70 0.30
N GLY A 36 11.84 14.45 -0.77
CA GLY A 36 12.85 14.88 -1.75
C GLY A 36 13.40 13.76 -2.64
N VAL A 37 12.77 12.59 -2.65
CA VAL A 37 13.22 11.41 -3.41
C VAL A 37 12.66 11.40 -4.84
N LEU A 38 11.46 11.96 -5.03
CA LEU A 38 10.79 12.03 -6.33
C LEU A 38 10.54 13.50 -6.68
N LEU A 39 10.91 13.92 -7.89
CA LEU A 39 10.58 15.25 -8.37
C LEU A 39 9.11 15.31 -8.84
N PRO A 40 8.38 16.42 -8.64
CA PRO A 40 6.97 16.55 -9.07
C PRO A 40 6.75 16.23 -10.56
N GLU A 41 7.66 16.64 -11.44
CA GLU A 41 7.61 16.38 -12.87
C GLU A 41 7.74 14.89 -13.25
N GLU A 42 8.35 14.08 -12.38
CA GLU A 42 8.52 12.64 -12.60
C GLU A 42 7.31 11.82 -12.15
N GLN A 43 6.35 12.46 -11.46
CA GLN A 43 5.21 11.79 -10.85
C GLN A 43 4.43 10.94 -11.87
N ALA A 44 4.14 11.46 -13.06
CA ALA A 44 3.38 10.73 -14.08
C ALA A 44 4.07 9.44 -14.51
N ARG A 45 5.39 9.51 -14.72
CA ARG A 45 6.23 8.34 -15.05
C ARG A 45 6.23 7.32 -13.92
N TYR A 46 6.39 7.78 -12.68
CA TYR A 46 6.45 6.90 -11.53
C TYR A 46 5.11 6.21 -11.24
N LYS A 47 3.97 6.91 -11.45
CA LYS A 47 2.63 6.31 -11.33
C LYS A 47 2.43 5.13 -12.29
N MET A 48 2.99 5.18 -13.51
CA MET A 48 2.93 4.05 -14.45
C MET A 48 3.65 2.82 -13.90
N VAL A 49 4.80 3.01 -13.25
CA VAL A 49 5.54 1.90 -12.60
C VAL A 49 4.72 1.30 -11.46
N LEU A 50 4.15 2.14 -10.59
CA LEU A 50 3.37 1.68 -9.44
C LEU A 50 2.09 0.93 -9.83
N ARG A 51 1.48 1.26 -10.97
CA ARG A 51 0.32 0.51 -11.51
C ARG A 51 0.66 -0.92 -11.91
N GLY A 52 1.92 -1.20 -12.21
CA GLY A 52 2.40 -2.55 -12.53
C GLY A 52 2.65 -3.43 -11.31
N TYR A 53 2.56 -2.89 -10.08
CA TYR A 53 2.83 -3.65 -8.87
C TYR A 53 1.62 -4.43 -8.39
N ASP A 54 1.87 -5.62 -7.86
CA ASP A 54 0.88 -6.36 -7.09
C ASP A 54 0.56 -5.65 -5.75
N ALA A 55 -0.49 -6.11 -5.08
CA ALA A 55 -0.95 -5.49 -3.84
C ALA A 55 0.12 -5.53 -2.73
N ILE A 56 0.86 -6.63 -2.59
CA ILE A 56 1.88 -6.78 -1.53
C ILE A 56 3.03 -5.80 -1.76
N THR A 57 3.50 -5.71 -3.00
CA THR A 57 4.57 -4.81 -3.42
C THR A 57 4.13 -3.36 -3.26
N THR A 58 2.88 -3.04 -3.61
CA THR A 58 2.29 -1.71 -3.39
C THR A 58 2.30 -1.32 -1.91
N VAL A 59 1.92 -2.23 -1.00
CA VAL A 59 1.96 -1.98 0.45
C VAL A 59 3.40 -1.76 0.95
N LYS A 60 4.35 -2.58 0.50
CA LYS A 60 5.77 -2.41 0.87
C LYS A 60 6.30 -1.04 0.48
N VAL A 61 5.96 -0.58 -0.73
CA VAL A 61 6.36 0.74 -1.22
C VAL A 61 5.66 1.85 -0.45
N LEU A 62 4.37 1.70 -0.13
CA LEU A 62 3.65 2.64 0.74
C LEU A 62 4.35 2.83 2.08
N LEU A 63 4.66 1.74 2.79
CA LEU A 63 5.34 1.78 4.08
C LEU A 63 6.72 2.45 3.98
N THR A 64 7.50 2.05 2.97
CA THR A 64 8.85 2.61 2.75
C THR A 64 8.79 4.10 2.43
N SER A 65 7.86 4.53 1.57
CA SER A 65 7.69 5.94 1.21
C SER A 65 7.29 6.79 2.42
N TRP A 66 6.44 6.27 3.30
CA TRP A 66 6.08 6.95 4.54
C TRP A 66 7.28 7.09 5.48
N GLN A 67 8.07 6.03 5.68
CA GLN A 67 9.29 6.09 6.51
C GLN A 67 10.30 7.13 6.01
N LEU A 68 10.46 7.25 4.69
CA LEU A 68 11.33 8.26 4.08
C LEU A 68 10.81 9.68 4.34
N LYS A 69 9.49 9.88 4.24
CA LYS A 69 8.85 11.16 4.55
C LYS A 69 9.07 11.56 6.01
N GLU A 70 8.82 10.65 6.96
CA GLU A 70 9.04 10.92 8.39
C GLU A 70 10.51 11.24 8.67
N ALA A 71 11.45 10.44 8.15
CA ALA A 71 12.88 10.69 8.35
C ALA A 71 13.35 12.03 7.78
N HIS A 72 12.71 12.52 6.71
CA HIS A 72 12.98 13.85 6.16
C HIS A 72 12.39 14.98 7.02
N GLU A 73 11.20 14.78 7.59
CA GLU A 73 10.55 15.77 8.47
C GLU A 73 11.20 15.89 9.84
N GLU A 74 11.93 14.86 10.29
CA GLU A 74 12.69 14.86 11.55
C GLU A 74 14.10 15.50 11.45
N ALA A 75 14.59 15.79 10.24
CA ALA A 75 15.94 16.28 9.96
C ALA A 75 16.03 17.81 9.83
#